data_AF-A0A7X1A074-F1
#
_entry.id   AF-A0A7X1A074-F1
#
_cell.length_a   1.000
_cell.length_b   1.000
_cell.length_c   1.000
_cell.angle_alpha   90.00
_cell.angle_beta   90.00
_cell.angle_gamma   90.00
#
_symmetry.space_group_name_H-M   'P 1'
#
loop_
_entity.id
_entity.type
_entity.pdbx_description
1 polymer ?
#
loop_
_entity_poly.entity_id
_entity_poly.type
_entity_poly.pdbx_seq_one_letter_code
_entity_poly.pdbx_strand_id
1 'polypeptide(L)'
;MISVDFSKGLVPTIILDDQNGEVLMLAYMNEESYQKTLETGYTWFFSRSRNELWNKGATSGHTQKVKQIWTDCDNDTLLIRVNQIGPACHTGKKSCFFHLIKEDV
;
A
#
# COMPACT_ATOMS: atom_id res chain seq x y z
N MET A 1 -22.77 1.02 4.48
CA MET A 1 -21.33 1.31 4.70
C MET A 1 -20.56 0.25 3.92
N ILE A 2 -19.60 0.63 3.08
CA ILE A 2 -18.83 -0.33 2.28
C ILE A 2 -17.78 -0.98 3.18
N SER A 3 -17.59 -2.30 3.07
CA SER A 3 -16.61 -3.08 3.84
C SER A 3 -15.70 -3.86 2.90
N VAL A 4 -14.42 -3.93 3.25
CA VAL A 4 -13.41 -4.73 2.52
C VAL A 4 -13.64 -6.21 2.78
N ASP A 5 -13.57 -7.04 1.73
CA ASP A 5 -13.72 -8.49 1.81
C ASP A 5 -12.37 -9.17 2.14
N PHE A 6 -12.18 -9.50 3.42
CA PHE A 6 -11.03 -10.28 3.89
C PHE A 6 -11.28 -11.79 3.92
N SER A 7 -12.37 -12.31 3.33
CA SER A 7 -12.68 -13.75 3.35
C SER A 7 -11.59 -14.62 2.71
N LYS A 8 -10.79 -14.06 1.80
CA LYS A 8 -9.61 -14.68 1.16
C LYS A 8 -8.31 -14.47 1.96
N GLY A 9 -8.38 -13.88 3.15
CA GLY A 9 -7.29 -13.66 4.09
C GLY A 9 -6.45 -12.40 3.83
N LEU A 10 -5.93 -12.23 2.61
CA LEU A 10 -5.13 -11.07 2.23
C LEU A 10 -5.74 -10.35 1.03
N VAL A 11 -5.83 -9.03 1.12
CA VAL A 11 -6.22 -8.19 0.00
C VAL A 11 -4.99 -7.53 -0.63
N PRO A 12 -4.87 -7.51 -1.96
CA PRO A 12 -3.89 -6.65 -2.63
C PRO A 12 -4.22 -5.18 -2.33
N THR A 13 -3.16 -4.41 -2.05
CA THR A 13 -3.25 -2.99 -1.73
C THR A 13 -2.30 -2.21 -2.63
N ILE A 14 -2.87 -1.41 -3.53
CA ILE A 14 -2.16 -0.51 -4.43
C ILE A 14 -1.98 0.83 -3.74
N ILE A 15 -0.74 1.34 -3.71
CA ILE A 15 -0.42 2.64 -3.14
C ILE A 15 -0.14 3.64 -4.25
N LEU A 16 -0.89 4.74 -4.24
CA LEU A 16 -0.67 5.89 -5.11
C LEU A 16 -0.08 7.07 -4.35
N ASP A 17 0.79 7.82 -5.01
CA ASP A 17 1.16 9.16 -4.57
C ASP A 17 -0.04 10.10 -4.75
N ASP A 18 -0.44 10.77 -3.66
CA ASP A 18 -1.58 11.67 -3.64
C ASP A 18 -1.39 12.91 -4.54
N GLN A 19 -0.13 13.34 -4.76
CA GLN A 19 0.19 14.57 -5.51
C GLN A 19 0.11 14.37 -7.02
N ASN A 20 0.68 13.27 -7.55
CA ASN A 20 0.80 13.06 -9.00
C ASN A 20 0.07 11.80 -9.51
N GLY A 21 -0.52 10.99 -8.63
CA GLY A 21 -1.24 9.77 -9.00
C GLY A 21 -0.34 8.61 -9.43
N GLU A 22 0.98 8.72 -9.27
CA GLU A 22 1.93 7.66 -9.60
C GLU A 22 1.72 6.44 -8.71
N VAL A 23 1.72 5.23 -9.30
CA VAL A 23 1.72 3.99 -8.54
C VAL A 23 3.07 3.84 -7.86
N LEU A 24 3.08 3.83 -6.52
CA LEU A 24 4.29 3.72 -5.72
C LEU A 24 4.67 2.26 -5.47
N MET A 25 3.71 1.43 -5.07
CA MET A 25 3.95 0.02 -4.78
C MET A 25 2.64 -0.78 -4.69
N LEU A 26 2.78 -2.11 -4.74
CA LEU A 26 1.76 -3.05 -4.32
C LEU A 26 2.27 -3.82 -3.10
N ALA A 27 1.41 -4.00 -2.10
CA ALA A 27 1.63 -4.90 -0.97
C ALA A 27 0.31 -5.60 -0.62
N TYR A 28 0.30 -6.36 0.47
CA TYR A 28 -0.88 -7.09 0.93
C TYR A 28 -1.26 -6.62 2.33
N MET A 29 -2.55 -6.50 2.58
CA MET A 29 -3.10 -6.24 3.91
C MET A 29 -3.93 -7.46 4.35
N ASN A 30 -3.77 -7.88 5.60
CA ASN A 30 -4.82 -8.61 6.32
C ASN A 30 -5.71 -7.61 7.07
N GLU A 31 -6.80 -8.11 7.66
CA GLU A 31 -7.75 -7.27 8.41
C GLU A 31 -7.05 -6.46 9.52
N GLU A 32 -6.12 -7.06 10.26
CA GLU A 32 -5.40 -6.36 11.33
C GLU A 32 -4.54 -5.19 10.81
N SER A 33 -3.78 -5.40 9.73
CA SER A 33 -2.98 -4.33 9.11
C SER A 33 -3.87 -3.20 8.54
N TYR A 34 -5.06 -3.54 8.06
CA TYR A 34 -6.03 -2.54 7.62
C TYR A 34 -6.56 -1.72 8.79
N GLN A 35 -6.94 -2.36 9.90
CA GLN A 35 -7.39 -1.65 11.11
C GLN A 35 -6.28 -0.74 11.66
N LYS A 36 -5.04 -1.22 11.76
CA LYS A 36 -3.90 -0.36 12.16
C LYS A 36 -3.69 0.81 11.23
N THR A 37 -3.95 0.63 9.94
CA THR A 37 -3.87 1.72 8.95
C THR A 37 -4.92 2.80 9.23
N LEU A 38 -6.16 2.41 9.54
CA LEU A 38 -7.22 3.32 9.93
C LEU A 38 -6.90 4.04 11.25
N GLU A 39 -6.44 3.29 12.25
CA GLU A 39 -6.13 3.81 13.59
C GLU A 39 -4.97 4.83 13.58
N THR A 40 -3.89 4.50 12.86
CA THR A 40 -2.66 5.30 12.91
C THR A 40 -2.60 6.38 11.85
N GLY A 41 -3.39 6.26 10.77
CA GLY A 41 -3.30 7.15 9.60
C GLY A 41 -2.03 6.93 8.75
N TYR A 42 -1.29 5.85 8.99
CA TYR A 42 -0.12 5.43 8.21
C TYR A 42 -0.31 4.02 7.70
N THR A 43 0.25 3.69 6.55
CA THR A 43 0.06 2.35 5.96
C THR A 43 0.77 1.26 6.76
N TRP A 44 0.00 0.25 7.15
CA TRP A 44 0.47 -1.02 7.65
C TRP A 44 0.19 -2.12 6.63
N PHE A 45 1.06 -3.11 6.55
CA PHE A 45 0.89 -4.23 5.64
C PHE A 45 1.22 -5.53 6.35
N PHE A 46 0.90 -6.64 5.70
CA PHE A 46 1.24 -7.97 6.15
C PHE A 46 2.32 -8.59 5.27
N SER A 47 3.40 -9.05 5.91
CA SER A 47 4.45 -9.82 5.25
C SER A 47 4.04 -11.25 5.05
N ARG A 48 3.88 -11.65 3.79
CA ARG A 48 3.69 -13.06 3.44
C ARG A 48 4.93 -13.90 3.71
N SER A 49 6.13 -13.32 3.59
CA SER A 49 7.38 -14.05 3.81
C SER A 49 7.81 -14.09 5.27
N ARG A 50 7.52 -13.05 6.05
CA ARG A 50 7.88 -12.97 7.47
C ARG A 50 6.71 -13.32 8.40
N ASN A 51 5.51 -13.49 7.85
CA ASN A 51 4.28 -13.79 8.57
C ASN A 51 4.02 -12.80 9.73
N GLU A 52 4.20 -11.51 9.47
CA GLU A 52 4.12 -10.45 10.49
C GLU A 52 3.60 -9.14 9.88
N LEU A 53 3.12 -8.25 10.73
CA LEU A 53 2.74 -6.88 10.36
C LEU A 53 3.99 -6.01 10.21
N TRP A 54 3.96 -5.07 9.26
CA TRP A 54 4.94 -4.00 9.21
C TRP A 54 4.28 -2.65 8.97
N ASN A 55 4.81 -1.63 9.65
CA ASN A 55 4.51 -0.22 9.36
C ASN A 55 5.52 0.32 8.34
N LYS A 56 5.03 0.78 7.18
CA LYS A 56 5.91 1.20 6.09
C LYS A 56 6.72 2.43 6.49
N GLY A 57 8.05 2.27 6.47
CA GLY A 57 8.98 3.34 6.79
C GLY A 57 9.25 3.52 8.28
N ALA A 58 8.73 2.66 9.17
CA ALA A 58 9.00 2.76 10.61
C ALA A 58 10.50 2.70 10.95
N THR A 59 11.28 1.92 10.20
CA THR A 59 12.73 1.83 10.38
C THR A 59 13.49 2.87 9.57
N SER A 60 13.08 3.14 8.32
CA SER A 60 13.83 4.01 7.40
C SER A 60 13.44 5.49 7.47
N GLY A 61 12.34 5.83 8.14
CA GLY A 61 11.71 7.15 8.08
C GLY A 61 10.90 7.41 6.79
N HIS A 62 10.89 6.48 5.82
CA HIS A 62 10.19 6.67 4.54
C HIS A 62 8.71 6.27 4.63
N THR A 63 7.95 7.06 5.39
CA THR A 63 6.57 6.76 5.78
C THR A 63 5.55 7.12 4.71
N GLN A 64 4.36 6.56 4.84
CA GLN A 64 3.22 6.77 3.94
C GLN A 64 2.01 7.21 4.76
N LYS A 65 1.71 8.51 4.77
CA LYS A 65 0.55 9.06 5.48
C LYS A 65 -0.68 8.95 4.61
N VAL A 66 -1.71 8.23 5.09
CA VAL A 66 -2.94 7.97 4.34
C VAL A 66 -3.73 9.26 4.11
N LYS A 67 -4.26 9.41 2.90
CA LYS A 67 -5.14 10.52 2.49
C LYS A 67 -6.52 10.03 2.14
N GLN A 68 -6.59 8.94 1.38
CA GLN A 68 -7.84 8.32 0.94
C GLN A 68 -7.64 6.81 0.84
N ILE A 69 -8.70 6.06 1.12
CA ILE A 69 -8.77 4.62 0.94
C ILE A 69 -10.01 4.34 0.09
N TRP A 70 -9.81 3.63 -1.00
CA TRP A 70 -10.85 3.16 -1.89
C TRP A 70 -10.79 1.64 -1.95
N THR A 71 -11.90 1.02 -2.34
CA THR A 71 -11.97 -0.40 -2.68
C THR A 71 -12.58 -0.54 -4.07
N ASP A 72 -12.27 -1.62 -4.77
CA ASP A 72 -12.86 -1.95 -6.07
C ASP A 72 -14.31 -2.46 -5.97
N CYS A 73 -14.88 -2.93 -7.09
CA CYS A 73 -16.33 -3.16 -7.21
C CYS A 73 -16.84 -4.39 -6.44
N ASP A 74 -15.98 -5.37 -6.18
CA ASP A 74 -16.25 -6.55 -5.36
C ASP A 74 -15.59 -6.48 -3.97
N ASN A 75 -14.93 -5.37 -3.67
CA ASN A 75 -14.33 -5.01 -2.39
C ASN A 75 -13.15 -5.89 -1.95
N ASP A 76 -12.47 -6.56 -2.87
CA ASP A 76 -11.34 -7.45 -2.54
C ASP A 76 -9.96 -6.84 -2.83
N THR A 77 -9.91 -5.61 -3.35
CA THR A 77 -8.68 -4.85 -3.57
C THR A 77 -8.79 -3.44 -2.98
N LEU A 78 -7.70 -2.97 -2.37
CA LEU A 78 -7.57 -1.61 -1.86
C LEU A 78 -6.74 -0.72 -2.78
N LEU A 79 -7.18 0.52 -2.96
CA LEU A 79 -6.41 1.61 -3.57
C LEU A 79 -6.26 2.74 -2.56
N ILE A 80 -5.03 2.98 -2.09
CA ILE A 80 -4.74 3.96 -1.04
C ILE A 80 -3.89 5.09 -1.61
N ARG A 81 -4.40 6.33 -1.51
CA ARG A 81 -3.61 7.53 -1.80
C ARG A 81 -2.86 7.95 -0.55
N VAL A 82 -1.56 8.20 -0.68
CA VAL A 82 -0.70 8.56 0.43
C VAL A 82 0.14 9.79 0.11
N ASN A 83 0.44 10.57 1.15
CA ASN A 83 1.57 11.47 1.13
C ASN A 83 2.82 10.67 1.52
N GLN A 84 3.70 10.43 0.55
CA GLN A 84 4.93 9.65 0.72
C GLN A 84 6.07 10.56 1.18
N ILE A 85 6.75 10.17 2.26
CA ILE A 85 8.00 10.78 2.71
C ILE A 85 9.18 9.92 2.23
N GLY A 86 10.15 10.53 1.56
CA GLY A 86 11.29 9.80 0.98
C GLY A 86 10.89 8.81 -0.13
N PRO A 87 11.81 7.94 -0.58
CA PRO A 87 11.50 6.93 -1.59
C PRO A 87 10.61 5.80 -1.03
N ALA A 88 9.61 5.36 -1.79
CA ALA A 88 8.79 4.21 -1.40
C ALA A 88 9.59 2.90 -1.48
N CYS A 89 10.50 2.78 -2.44
CA CYS A 89 11.30 1.59 -2.68
C CYS A 89 12.59 1.56 -1.83
N HIS A 90 12.98 0.36 -1.39
CA HIS A 90 14.22 0.13 -0.65
C HIS A 90 15.49 0.37 -1.47
N THR A 91 15.38 0.42 -2.81
CA THR A 91 16.48 0.75 -3.73
C THR A 91 16.76 2.25 -3.82
N GLY A 92 15.99 3.09 -3.12
CA GLY A 92 16.07 4.55 -3.20
C GLY A 92 15.26 5.16 -4.35
N LYS A 93 14.56 4.34 -5.15
CA LYS A 93 13.63 4.82 -6.18
C LYS A 93 12.29 5.27 -5.57
N LYS A 94 11.66 6.26 -6.19
CA LYS A 94 10.36 6.79 -5.75
C LYS A 94 9.29 5.71 -5.76
N SER A 95 9.11 5.03 -6.90
CA SER A 95 8.22 3.90 -7.08
C SER A 95 9.00 2.58 -7.12
N CYS A 96 8.34 1.46 -6.82
CA CYS A 96 8.82 0.11 -7.09
C CYS A 96 8.74 -0.27 -8.58
N PHE A 97 7.93 0.44 -9.38
CA PHE A 97 7.69 0.16 -10.80
C PHE A 97 8.63 0.98 -11.70
N PHE A 98 9.94 0.73 -11.61
CA PHE A 98 10.97 1.48 -12.35
C PHE A 98 11.67 0.69 -13.46
N HIS A 99 11.25 -0.55 -13.71
CA HIS A 99 11.76 -1.40 -14.78
C HIS A 99 10.69 -1.56 -15.87
N LEU A 100 10.98 -1.07 -17.07
CA LEU A 100 10.16 -1.28 -18.26
C LEU A 100 10.51 -2.66 -18.85
N ILE A 101 9.48 -3.48 -19.12
CA ILE A 101 9.67 -4.79 -19.76
C ILE A 101 9.58 -4.66 -21.28
N LYS A 102 8.63 -3.88 -21.77
CA LYS A 102 8.37 -3.68 -23.20
C LYS A 102 7.62 -2.37 -23.44
N GLU A 103 7.94 -1.69 -24.54
CA GLU A 103 7.25 -0.49 -25.03
C GLU A 103 6.42 -0.84 -26.27
N ASP A 104 5.38 -0.04 -26.57
CA ASP A 104 4.53 -0.14 -27.76
C ASP A 104 3.93 -1.54 -28.04
N VAL A 105 3.25 -2.11 -27.03
CA VAL A 105 2.55 -3.42 -27.11
C VAL A 105 1.12 -3.26 -27.59
#